data_AF-A0A941HH25-F1
#
_entry.id   AF-A0A941HH25-F1
#
_cell.length_a   1.000
_cell.length_b   1.000
_cell.length_c   1.000
_cell.angle_alpha   90.00
_cell.angle_beta   90.00
_cell.angle_gamma   90.00
#
_symmetry.space_group_name_H-M   'P 1'
#
loop_
_entity.id
_entity.type
_entity.pdbx_description
1 polymer ?
#
loop_
_entity_poly.entity_id
_entity_poly.type
_entity_poly.pdbx_seq_one_letter_code
_entity_poly.pdbx_strand_id
1 'polypeptide(L)'
;MQKTTLVEQFNAQQLIEKYHEIWNKGIHLKSIDDRNRDFYYSIFYVDFLFVEVIYNKLSGDIMSIKSFTDVKKLLYYLNEDFS
;
A
#
# COMPACT_ATOMS: atom_id res chain seq x y z
N MET A 1 22.16 -4.37 10.95
CA MET A 1 22.65 -3.28 10.07
C MET A 1 22.33 -3.68 8.63
N GLN A 2 21.12 -3.38 8.16
CA GLN A 2 20.65 -3.84 6.84
C GLN A 2 21.23 -2.93 5.76
N LYS A 3 21.97 -3.51 4.82
CA LYS A 3 22.41 -2.85 3.59
C LYS A 3 21.18 -2.73 2.68
N THR A 4 20.34 -1.73 2.90
CA THR A 4 19.35 -1.31 1.91
C THR A 4 20.13 -0.88 0.69
N THR A 5 19.92 -1.55 -0.44
CA THR A 5 20.62 -1.19 -1.66
C THR A 5 20.20 0.22 -2.08
N LEU A 6 21.13 1.02 -2.62
CA LEU A 6 20.84 2.39 -3.08
C LEU A 6 19.64 2.45 -4.03
N VAL A 7 19.38 1.36 -4.76
CA VAL A 7 18.23 1.17 -5.64
C VAL A 7 16.91 1.07 -4.86
N GLU A 8 16.86 0.34 -3.75
CA GLU A 8 15.68 0.26 -2.89
C GLU A 8 15.34 1.60 -2.24
N GLN A 9 16.37 2.36 -1.80
CA GLN A 9 16.17 3.70 -1.26
C GLN A 9 15.70 4.69 -2.32
N PHE A 10 16.32 4.66 -3.50
CA PHE A 10 15.92 5.51 -4.63
C PHE A 10 14.49 5.21 -5.08
N ASN A 11 14.12 3.94 -5.17
CA ASN A 11 12.76 3.52 -5.49
C ASN A 11 11.78 3.94 -4.39
N ALA A 12 12.09 3.73 -3.11
CA ALA A 12 11.22 4.15 -2.01
C ALA A 12 10.99 5.67 -2.00
N GLN A 13 12.04 6.46 -2.22
CA GLN A 13 11.96 7.93 -2.21
C GLN A 13 11.17 8.46 -3.42
N GLN A 14 11.38 7.89 -4.60
CA GLN A 14 10.58 8.18 -5.80
C GLN A 14 9.12 7.76 -5.64
N LEU A 15 8.85 6.63 -4.99
CA LEU A 15 7.48 6.20 -4.69
C LEU A 15 6.81 7.21 -3.74
N ILE A 16 7.47 7.61 -2.65
CA ILE A 16 6.91 8.57 -1.70
C ILE A 16 6.55 9.87 -2.40
N GLU A 17 7.47 10.47 -3.18
CA GLU A 17 7.20 11.73 -3.89
C GLU A 17 6.15 11.58 -5.00
N LYS A 18 6.24 10.52 -5.82
CA LYS A 18 5.31 10.28 -6.93
C LYS A 18 3.88 10.05 -6.44
N TYR A 19 3.72 9.41 -5.29
CA TYR A 19 2.40 9.13 -4.74
C TYR A 19 1.93 10.19 -3.73
N HIS A 20 2.81 11.05 -3.18
CA HIS A 20 2.43 12.10 -2.21
C HIS A 20 1.27 12.99 -2.69
N GLU A 21 1.26 13.36 -3.97
CA GLU A 21 0.16 14.15 -4.54
C GLU A 21 -1.12 13.35 -4.77
N ILE A 22 -0.98 12.04 -5.07
CA ILE A 22 -2.09 11.10 -5.26
C ILE A 22 -2.77 10.85 -3.91
N TRP A 23 -2.00 10.73 -2.83
CA TRP A 23 -2.48 10.58 -1.47
C TRP A 23 -3.34 11.75 -0.99
N ASN A 24 -2.95 12.99 -1.31
CA ASN A 24 -3.73 14.18 -0.96
C ASN A 24 -5.07 14.30 -1.72
N LYS A 25 -5.23 13.56 -2.84
CA LYS A 25 -6.48 13.52 -3.63
C LYS A 25 -7.32 12.27 -3.35
N GLY A 26 -6.73 11.28 -2.69
CA GLY A 26 -7.36 10.00 -2.42
C GLY A 26 -8.30 10.01 -1.23
N ILE A 27 -9.40 9.27 -1.33
CA ILE A 27 -10.30 9.00 -0.20
C ILE A 27 -9.79 7.73 0.48
N HIS A 28 -9.39 7.83 1.75
CA HIS A 28 -9.14 6.64 2.57
C HIS A 28 -10.46 5.90 2.80
N LEU A 29 -10.49 4.62 2.45
CA LEU A 29 -11.69 3.79 2.60
C LEU A 29 -11.63 2.96 3.89
N LYS A 30 -10.48 2.32 4.14
CA LYS A 30 -10.33 1.38 5.26
C LYS A 30 -8.86 1.10 5.54
N SER A 31 -8.53 0.86 6.80
CA SER A 31 -7.29 0.20 7.19
C SER A 31 -7.59 -1.15 7.83
N ILE A 32 -6.74 -2.14 7.56
CA ILE A 32 -6.83 -3.49 8.10
C ILE A 32 -5.51 -3.75 8.83
N ASP A 33 -5.61 -3.89 10.15
CA ASP A 33 -4.50 -4.27 11.00
C ASP A 33 -4.49 -5.80 11.14
N ASP A 34 -3.63 -6.48 10.38
CA ASP A 34 -3.47 -7.92 10.49
C ASP A 34 -2.61 -8.24 11.71
N ARG A 35 -3.23 -8.54 12.85
CA ARG A 35 -2.54 -8.79 14.13
C ARG A 35 -1.53 -9.94 14.09
N ASN A 36 -1.62 -10.84 13.12
CA ASN A 36 -0.72 -11.99 13.01
C ASN A 36 0.51 -11.70 12.14
N ARG A 37 0.58 -10.52 11.50
CA ARG A 37 1.66 -10.16 10.59
C ARG A 37 2.24 -8.79 10.97
N ASP A 38 3.51 -8.59 10.61
CA ASP A 38 4.24 -7.34 10.87
C ASP A 38 3.91 -6.21 9.88
N PHE A 39 2.77 -6.30 9.20
CA PHE A 39 2.31 -5.29 8.25
C PHE A 39 0.82 -5.01 8.39
N TYR A 40 0.43 -3.78 8.09
CA TYR A 40 -0.97 -3.35 8.02
C TYR A 40 -1.29 -2.85 6.62
N TYR A 41 -2.55 -3.00 6.23
CA TYR A 41 -3.04 -2.63 4.93
C TYR A 41 -3.86 -1.35 5.06
N SER A 42 -3.80 -0.49 4.05
CA SER A 42 -4.75 0.60 3.90
C SER A 42 -5.23 0.69 2.47
N ILE A 43 -6.54 0.83 2.32
CA ILE A 43 -7.24 0.86 1.04
C ILE A 43 -7.74 2.28 0.82
N PHE A 44 -7.48 2.79 -0.38
CA PHE A 44 -7.81 4.13 -0.81
C PHE A 44 -8.55 4.08 -2.14
N TYR A 45 -9.31 5.13 -2.42
CA TYR A 45 -9.89 5.37 -3.72
C TYR A 45 -9.29 6.66 -4.28
N VAL A 46 -8.57 6.55 -5.40
CA VAL A 46 -7.89 7.69 -6.02
C VAL A 46 -8.09 7.64 -7.53
N ASP A 47 -8.57 8.74 -8.12
CA ASP A 47 -8.75 8.89 -9.58
C ASP A 47 -9.41 7.66 -10.25
N PHE A 48 -10.52 7.19 -9.66
CA PHE A 48 -11.29 6.01 -10.09
C PHE A 48 -10.59 4.65 -9.92
N LEU A 49 -9.45 4.60 -9.23
CA LEU A 49 -8.72 3.38 -8.90
C LEU A 49 -8.83 3.07 -7.40
N PHE A 50 -8.98 1.80 -7.07
CA PHE A 50 -8.76 1.33 -5.71
C PHE A 50 -7.27 1.07 -5.53
N VAL A 51 -6.67 1.61 -4.48
CA VAL A 51 -5.26 1.44 -4.18
C VAL A 51 -5.13 0.78 -2.82
N GLU A 52 -4.49 -0.38 -2.78
CA GLU A 52 -4.07 -1.01 -1.54
C GLU A 52 -2.59 -0.67 -1.30
N VAL A 53 -2.31 -0.23 -0.09
CA VAL A 53 -0.94 0.02 0.36
C VAL A 53 -0.65 -0.78 1.61
N ILE A 54 0.46 -1.50 1.55
CA ILE A 54 0.94 -2.37 2.60
C ILE A 54 2.08 -1.65 3.28
N TYR A 55 1.95 -1.46 4.58
CA TYR A 55 2.92 -0.79 5.42
C TYR A 55 3.55 -1.78 6.38
N ASN A 56 4.84 -1.64 6.62
CA ASN A 56 5.50 -2.32 7.72
C ASN A 56 5.05 -1.68 9.04
N LYS A 57 4.62 -2.48 10.02
CA LYS A 57 4.19 -1.96 11.33
C LYS A 57 5.33 -1.45 12.19
N LEU A 58 6.51 -2.06 12.07
CA LEU A 58 7.66 -1.77 12.91
C LEU A 58 8.36 -0.49 12.45
N SER A 59 8.47 -0.26 11.14
CA SER A 59 9.12 0.93 10.58
C SER A 59 8.17 2.00 10.07
N GLY A 60 6.91 1.65 9.78
CA GLY A 60 5.95 2.55 9.13
C GLY A 60 6.18 2.71 7.62
N ASP A 61 7.19 2.04 7.06
CA ASP A 61 7.53 2.18 5.64
C ASP A 61 6.51 1.50 4.73
N ILE A 62 6.32 2.06 3.54
CA ILE A 62 5.52 1.44 2.48
C ILE A 62 6.31 0.25 1.92
N MET A 63 5.78 -0.95 2.11
CA MET A 63 6.34 -2.18 1.56
C MET A 63 5.86 -2.42 0.13
N SER A 64 4.60 -2.08 -0.17
CA SER A 64 4.02 -2.31 -1.49
C SER A 64 2.82 -1.40 -1.74
N ILE A 65 2.60 -1.08 -3.01
CA ILE A 65 1.42 -0.37 -3.51
C ILE A 65 0.84 -1.21 -4.65
N LYS A 66 -0.44 -1.56 -4.56
CA LYS A 66 -1.20 -2.26 -5.60
C LYS A 66 -2.42 -1.43 -6.00
N SER A 67 -2.68 -1.32 -7.29
CA SER A 67 -3.83 -0.58 -7.82
C SER A 67 -4.77 -1.50 -8.59
N PHE A 68 -6.06 -1.30 -8.40
CA PHE A 68 -7.13 -2.06 -9.03
C PHE A 68 -8.10 -1.11 -9.71
N THR A 69 -8.40 -1.38 -10.98
CA THR A 69 -9.37 -0.61 -11.76
C THR A 69 -10.81 -0.99 -11.46
N ASP A 70 -11.04 -2.13 -10.79
CA ASP A 70 -12.37 -2.71 -10.54
C ASP A 70 -12.43 -3.27 -9.12
N VAL A 71 -13.55 -2.99 -8.42
CA VAL A 71 -13.82 -3.48 -7.08
C VAL A 71 -13.88 -5.01 -7.03
N LYS A 72 -14.30 -5.70 -8.10
CA LYS A 72 -14.31 -7.16 -8.16
C LYS A 72 -12.91 -7.74 -8.10
N LYS A 73 -11.93 -7.09 -8.73
CA LYS A 73 -10.52 -7.51 -8.66
C LYS A 73 -9.96 -7.28 -7.27
N LEU A 74 -10.29 -6.15 -6.64
CA LEU A 74 -9.95 -5.88 -5.24
C LEU A 74 -10.54 -6.95 -4.33
N LEU A 75 -11.84 -7.24 -4.43
CA LEU A 75 -12.52 -8.23 -3.59
C LEU A 75 -11.98 -9.64 -3.79
N TYR A 76 -11.68 -10.03 -5.04
CA TYR A 76 -11.04 -11.32 -5.31
C TYR A 76 -9.67 -11.42 -4.63
N TYR A 77 -8.84 -10.38 -4.78
CA TYR A 77 -7.53 -10.30 -4.14
C TYR A 77 -7.63 -10.38 -2.62
N LEU A 78 -8.55 -9.62 -2.01
CA LEU A 78 -8.77 -9.65 -0.56
C LEU A 78 -9.34 -10.99 -0.06
N ASN A 79 -10.16 -11.68 -0.85
CA ASN A 79 -10.68 -12.99 -0.42
C ASN A 79 -9.60 -14.07 -0.47
N GLU A 80 -8.72 -14.06 -1.47
CA GLU A 80 -7.66 -15.08 -1.60
C GLU A 80 -6.54 -14.89 -0.55
N ASP A 81 -6.14 -13.65 -0.23
CA ASP A 81 -5.02 -13.39 0.70
C ASP A 81 -5.40 -13.48 2.18
N PHE A 82 -6.70 -13.40 2.50
CA PHE A 82 -7.22 -13.38 3.88
C PHE A 82 -8.16 -14.56 4.24
N SER A 83 -8.31 -15.57 3.36
CA SER A 83 -9.02 -16.82 3.67
C SER A 83 -8.15 -17.85 4.41
#